data_AF-A0A2G9TH16-F1
#
_entry.id   AF-A0A2G9TH16-F1
#
_cell.length_a   1.000
_cell.length_b   1.000
_cell.length_c   1.000
_cell.angle_alpha   90.00
_cell.angle_beta   90.00
_cell.angle_gamma   90.00
#
_symmetry.space_group_name_H-M   'P 1'
#
loop_
_entity.id
_entity.type
_entity.pdbx_description
1 polymer ?
#
loop_
_entity_poly.entity_id
_entity_poly.type
_entity_poly.pdbx_seq_one_letter_code
_entity_poly.pdbx_strand_id
1 'polypeptide(L)'
;IPPPGVEEHVPVLFLDLNSDDMTGEMTSDENTPRIAGLHSFLPKEESGGPLIMLPIVHFDDKELIATCSWDSSIHDHPALNVPSSSNEKVYAIVKVGVRLSHPCSMELVLRKRVCVNIYKKASLTDRIRKRIVGSETLHRTAVYYDVVAHLPKSSHDMEERSSLALMAARHTTSSEDEQTIGNEGGRHSNRQL
;
A
#
# COMPACT_ATOMS: atom_id res chain seq x y z
N ILE A 1 18.49 -17.27 -4.70
CA ILE A 1 18.55 -16.70 -3.33
C ILE A 1 18.86 -15.22 -3.49
N PRO A 2 18.01 -14.30 -3.02
CA PRO A 2 18.23 -12.85 -3.15
C PRO A 2 19.48 -12.40 -2.35
N PRO A 3 20.15 -11.29 -2.75
CA PRO A 3 21.26 -10.75 -1.98
C PRO A 3 20.86 -10.36 -0.54
N PRO A 4 21.79 -10.29 0.42
CA PRO A 4 21.49 -9.87 1.79
C PRO A 4 20.74 -8.53 1.85
N GLY A 5 19.60 -8.52 2.55
CA GLY A 5 18.74 -7.35 2.74
C GLY A 5 17.71 -7.11 1.65
N VAL A 6 17.75 -7.89 0.57
CA VAL A 6 16.72 -7.88 -0.46
C VAL A 6 15.58 -8.81 -0.03
N GLU A 7 14.34 -8.32 -0.10
CA GLU A 7 13.15 -9.13 0.16
C GLU A 7 13.09 -10.35 -0.78
N GLU A 8 12.64 -11.48 -0.26
CA GLU A 8 12.41 -12.69 -1.08
C GLU A 8 11.15 -12.56 -1.93
N HIS A 9 10.11 -11.92 -1.38
CA HIS A 9 8.88 -11.66 -2.10
C HIS A 9 9.02 -10.42 -3.00
N VAL A 10 8.62 -10.57 -4.26
CA VAL A 10 8.58 -9.50 -5.27
C VAL A 10 7.10 -9.13 -5.49
N PRO A 11 6.64 -7.96 -5.02
CA PRO A 11 5.28 -7.52 -5.27
C PRO A 11 5.08 -7.17 -6.74
N VAL A 12 3.90 -7.47 -7.27
CA VAL A 12 3.50 -7.11 -8.63
C VAL A 12 2.61 -5.88 -8.60
N LEU A 13 2.93 -4.89 -9.43
CA LEU A 13 2.16 -3.67 -9.62
C LEU A 13 1.59 -3.62 -11.04
N PHE A 14 0.27 -3.68 -11.17
CA PHE A 14 -0.41 -3.56 -12.45
C PHE A 14 -0.71 -2.09 -12.75
N LEU A 15 -0.38 -1.65 -13.96
CA LEU A 15 -0.58 -0.28 -14.43
C LEU A 15 -1.93 -0.06 -15.11
N ASP A 16 -2.56 -1.15 -15.57
CA ASP A 16 -3.83 -1.16 -16.32
C ASP A 16 -3.83 -0.20 -17.51
N LEU A 17 -2.79 -0.34 -18.33
CA LEU A 17 -2.62 0.44 -19.55
C LEU A 17 -3.42 -0.20 -20.70
N ASN A 18 -4.10 0.63 -21.47
CA ASN A 18 -4.75 0.24 -22.71
C ASN A 18 -3.81 0.44 -23.92
N SER A 19 -4.31 0.14 -25.13
CA SER A 19 -3.53 0.30 -26.36
C SER A 19 -3.09 1.73 -26.65
N ASP A 20 -3.91 2.70 -26.27
CA ASP A 20 -3.72 4.11 -26.62
C ASP A 20 -2.72 4.76 -25.65
N ASP A 21 -2.69 4.29 -24.40
CA ASP A 21 -1.69 4.68 -23.41
C ASP A 21 -0.28 4.22 -23.82
N MET A 22 -0.20 3.13 -24.58
CA MET A 22 1.06 2.57 -25.07
C MET A 22 1.65 3.35 -26.25
N THR A 23 0.81 4.05 -27.02
CA THR A 23 1.24 4.84 -28.18
C THR A 23 1.60 6.27 -27.81
N GLY A 24 1.33 6.69 -26.57
CA GLY A 24 1.57 8.06 -26.11
C GLY A 24 0.57 9.07 -26.67
N GLU A 25 -0.51 8.61 -27.30
CA GLU A 25 -1.61 9.45 -27.75
C GLU A 25 -2.47 9.83 -26.54
N MET A 26 -2.08 10.93 -25.89
CA MET A 26 -2.81 11.49 -24.75
C MET A 26 -4.22 11.91 -25.20
N THR A 27 -5.24 11.10 -24.93
CA THR A 27 -6.62 11.58 -25.02
C THR A 27 -6.81 12.62 -23.92
N SER A 28 -7.16 13.84 -24.32
CA SER A 28 -7.15 15.07 -23.51
C SER A 28 -8.11 15.11 -22.30
N ASP A 29 -8.78 14.01 -21.95
CA ASP A 29 -9.93 14.02 -21.04
C ASP A 29 -9.69 13.46 -19.63
N GLU A 30 -8.50 12.93 -19.32
CA GLU A 30 -8.22 12.52 -17.94
C GLU A 30 -7.55 13.62 -17.13
N ASN A 31 -8.38 14.51 -16.59
CA ASN A 31 -8.00 15.49 -15.57
C ASN A 31 -7.56 14.86 -14.23
N THR A 32 -7.62 13.52 -14.11
CA THR A 32 -7.23 12.78 -12.92
C THR A 32 -5.89 12.08 -13.17
N PRO A 33 -4.84 12.34 -12.36
CA PRO A 33 -3.58 11.63 -12.50
C PRO A 33 -3.79 10.15 -12.23
N ARG A 34 -3.33 9.29 -13.15
CA ARG A 34 -3.32 7.84 -12.94
C ARG A 34 -2.28 7.47 -11.91
N ILE A 35 -2.68 6.75 -10.87
CA ILE A 35 -1.79 6.37 -9.78
C ILE A 35 -1.89 4.87 -9.50
N ALA A 36 -0.88 4.11 -9.95
CA ALA A 36 -0.77 2.70 -9.62
C ALA A 36 -0.26 2.54 -8.18
N GLY A 37 -0.85 1.61 -7.42
CA GLY A 37 -0.42 1.28 -6.07
C GLY A 37 -0.87 2.28 -5.01
N LEU A 38 -1.71 3.27 -5.36
CA LEU A 38 -2.28 4.23 -4.41
C LEU A 38 -2.94 3.53 -3.22
N HIS A 39 -3.76 2.51 -3.53
CA HIS A 39 -4.53 1.70 -2.58
C HIS A 39 -3.77 0.47 -2.07
N SER A 40 -2.49 0.30 -2.41
CA SER A 40 -1.67 -0.69 -1.70
C SER A 40 -1.46 -0.20 -0.27
N PHE A 41 -1.53 -1.10 0.71
CA PHE A 41 -1.24 -0.79 2.10
C PHE A 41 -0.44 -1.92 2.73
N LEU A 42 0.44 -1.55 3.64
CA LEU A 42 1.11 -2.53 4.48
C LEU A 42 0.33 -2.70 5.79
N PRO A 43 0.30 -3.91 6.39
CA PRO A 43 -0.31 -4.07 7.70
C PRO A 43 0.26 -3.07 8.72
N LYS A 44 -0.61 -2.49 9.56
CA LYS A 44 -0.24 -1.49 10.58
C LYS A 44 0.26 -0.14 10.03
N GLU A 45 0.06 0.17 8.75
CA GLU A 45 0.38 1.49 8.19
C GLU A 45 -0.34 2.62 8.95
N GLU A 46 -1.65 2.47 9.14
CA GLU A 46 -2.48 3.46 9.85
C GLU A 46 -2.20 3.53 11.36
N SER A 47 -1.56 2.51 11.94
CA SER A 47 -1.27 2.47 13.38
C SER A 47 -0.10 3.39 13.78
N GLY A 48 0.73 3.78 12.81
CA GLY A 48 1.92 4.61 13.03
C GLY A 48 1.66 6.11 12.99
N GLY A 49 0.43 6.55 12.72
CA GLY A 49 0.10 7.95 12.45
C GLY A 49 0.28 8.32 10.98
N PRO A 50 0.08 9.60 10.63
CA PRO A 50 0.17 10.07 9.25
C PRO A 50 1.59 9.97 8.70
N LEU A 51 1.71 9.73 7.39
CA LEU A 51 3.00 9.73 6.70
C LEU A 51 3.59 11.14 6.69
N ILE A 52 4.88 11.22 7.01
CA ILE A 52 5.66 12.46 7.01
C ILE A 52 6.49 12.52 5.73
N MET A 53 6.35 13.62 4.99
CA MET A 53 7.17 13.87 3.81
C MET A 53 8.60 14.21 4.21
N LEU A 54 9.56 13.39 3.77
CA LEU A 54 10.97 13.62 4.03
C LEU A 54 11.56 14.57 2.98
N PRO A 55 12.35 15.58 3.39
CA PRO A 55 13.00 16.47 2.46
C PRO A 55 14.09 15.73 1.68
N ILE A 56 14.04 15.81 0.36
CA ILE A 56 15.10 15.33 -0.53
C ILE A 56 16.25 16.34 -0.43
N VAL A 57 17.39 15.89 0.07
CA VAL A 57 18.61 16.71 0.21
C VAL A 57 19.53 16.59 -1.00
N HIS A 58 19.41 15.50 -1.74
CA HIS A 58 20.16 15.25 -2.98
C HIS A 58 19.38 14.30 -3.88
N PHE A 59 19.38 14.59 -5.18
CA PHE A 59 18.79 13.74 -6.20
C PHE A 59 19.78 13.58 -7.36
N ASP A 60 19.99 12.34 -7.77
CA ASP A 60 20.80 11.97 -8.93
C ASP A 60 19.87 11.40 -10.01
N ASP A 61 19.63 12.19 -11.05
CA ASP A 61 18.75 11.84 -12.16
C ASP A 61 19.27 10.67 -13.01
N LYS A 62 20.59 10.45 -13.02
CA LYS A 62 21.21 9.43 -13.88
C LYS A 62 21.05 8.05 -13.28
N GLU A 63 21.30 7.94 -11.98
CA GLU A 63 21.18 6.69 -11.23
C GLU A 63 19.80 6.52 -10.58
N LEU A 64 18.92 7.53 -10.70
CA LEU A 64 17.59 7.61 -10.07
C LEU A 64 17.64 7.41 -8.55
N ILE A 65 18.57 8.13 -7.89
CA ILE A 65 18.79 8.03 -6.44
C ILE A 65 18.32 9.30 -5.75
N ALA A 66 17.42 9.16 -4.79
CA ALA A 66 17.05 10.23 -3.86
C ALA A 66 17.63 9.98 -2.47
N THR A 67 18.33 10.97 -1.92
CA THR A 67 18.77 10.99 -0.52
C THR A 67 17.86 11.92 0.27
N CYS A 68 17.29 11.42 1.35
CA CYS A 68 16.40 12.19 2.22
C CYS A 68 16.97 12.28 3.64
N SER A 69 16.70 13.40 4.31
CA SER A 69 17.04 13.54 5.74
C SER A 69 15.94 12.93 6.60
N TRP A 70 16.33 12.10 7.56
CA TRP A 70 15.43 11.52 8.56
C TRP A 70 16.12 11.42 9.91
N ASP A 71 15.38 11.77 10.97
CA ASP A 71 15.73 11.47 12.35
C ASP A 71 14.48 11.04 13.11
N SER A 72 14.66 10.37 14.24
CA SER A 72 13.54 9.78 14.97
C SER A 72 12.64 10.80 15.67
N SER A 73 13.11 12.04 15.89
CA SER A 73 12.34 13.08 16.61
C SER A 73 11.23 13.71 15.76
N ILE A 74 11.25 13.53 14.44
CA ILE A 74 10.15 13.98 13.57
C ILE A 74 8.84 13.26 13.90
N HIS A 75 8.96 12.08 14.50
CA HIS A 75 7.86 11.29 15.01
C HIS A 75 7.72 11.61 16.49
N ASP A 76 6.63 12.28 16.87
CA ASP A 76 6.33 12.65 18.26
C ASP A 76 5.92 11.42 19.09
N HIS A 77 6.83 10.45 19.22
CA HIS A 77 6.59 9.17 19.86
C HIS A 77 7.70 8.86 20.87
N PRO A 78 7.40 8.78 22.18
CA PRO A 78 8.42 8.58 23.22
C PRO A 78 9.29 7.33 23.05
N ALA A 79 8.73 6.24 22.51
CA ALA A 79 9.49 5.01 22.24
C ALA A 79 10.59 5.19 21.17
N LEU A 80 10.54 6.28 20.38
CA LEU A 80 11.56 6.62 19.39
C LEU A 80 12.69 7.50 19.96
N ASN A 81 12.55 7.93 21.22
CA ASN A 81 13.52 8.75 21.94
C ASN A 81 14.42 7.94 22.89
N VAL A 82 14.29 6.61 22.89
CA VAL A 82 15.08 5.69 23.70
C VAL A 82 15.79 4.65 22.83
N PRO A 83 17.00 4.21 23.20
CA PRO A 83 17.64 3.10 22.50
C PRO A 83 16.79 1.84 22.56
N SER A 84 16.63 1.17 21.43
CA SER A 84 15.91 -0.10 21.36
C SER A 84 16.67 -1.17 22.18
N SER A 85 15.95 -1.87 23.05
CA SER A 85 16.49 -3.06 23.73
C SER A 85 16.71 -4.22 22.74
N SER A 86 17.36 -5.30 23.16
CA SER A 86 17.73 -6.43 22.28
C SER A 86 16.53 -7.05 21.55
N ASN A 87 15.38 -7.12 22.24
CA ASN A 87 14.17 -7.78 21.76
C ASN A 87 13.17 -6.81 21.14
N GLU A 88 13.41 -5.51 21.24
CA GLU A 88 12.59 -4.50 20.57
C GLU A 88 13.02 -4.33 19.13
N LYS A 89 12.04 -4.12 18.27
CA LYS A 89 12.23 -3.84 16.84
C LYS A 89 11.29 -2.70 16.50
N VAL A 90 11.83 -1.63 15.94
CA VAL A 90 11.03 -0.52 15.42
C VAL A 90 10.86 -0.77 13.93
N TYR A 91 9.63 -0.64 13.43
CA TYR A 91 9.35 -0.73 12.02
C TYR A 91 8.89 0.62 11.52
N ALA A 92 9.46 1.07 10.41
CA ALA A 92 8.98 2.22 9.67
C ALA A 92 8.43 1.77 8.32
N ILE A 93 7.46 2.49 7.78
CA ILE A 93 6.97 2.30 6.42
C ILE A 93 7.45 3.48 5.59
N VAL A 94 8.20 3.16 4.54
CA VAL A 94 8.66 4.12 3.55
C VAL A 94 7.71 4.04 2.37
N LYS A 95 7.02 5.15 2.09
CA LYS A 95 6.21 5.34 0.87
C LYS A 95 7.02 6.19 -0.11
N VAL A 96 7.15 5.71 -1.33
CA VAL A 96 7.85 6.41 -2.42
C VAL A 96 6.87 6.64 -3.55
N GLY A 97 6.67 7.90 -3.92
CA GLY A 97 5.99 8.29 -5.15
C GLY A 97 7.01 8.40 -6.29
N VAL A 98 6.76 7.73 -7.40
CA VAL A 98 7.59 7.79 -8.62
C VAL A 98 6.71 8.21 -9.78
N ARG A 99 7.15 9.17 -10.60
CA ARG A 99 6.43 9.53 -11.82
C ARG A 99 7.09 8.87 -13.02
N LEU A 100 6.32 8.08 -13.75
CA LEU A 100 6.70 7.57 -15.07
C LEU A 100 6.33 8.60 -16.13
N SER A 101 7.21 8.76 -17.11
CA SER A 101 6.93 9.56 -18.31
C SER A 101 6.49 8.71 -19.51
N HIS A 102 6.81 7.42 -19.50
CA HIS A 102 6.51 6.47 -20.56
C HIS A 102 5.93 5.19 -19.96
N PRO A 103 5.03 4.51 -20.68
CA PRO A 103 4.49 4.88 -22.00
C PRO A 103 3.51 6.07 -21.95
N CYS A 104 2.94 6.37 -20.77
CA CYS A 104 2.17 7.57 -20.50
C CYS A 104 2.62 8.22 -19.18
N SER A 105 2.19 9.47 -18.95
CA SER A 105 2.45 10.16 -17.67
C SER A 105 1.58 9.54 -16.57
N MET A 106 2.21 8.85 -15.61
CA MET A 106 1.51 8.25 -14.48
C MET A 106 2.36 8.24 -13.21
N GLU A 107 1.72 8.08 -12.06
CA GLU A 107 2.39 7.93 -10.78
C GLU A 107 2.36 6.48 -10.29
N LEU A 108 3.45 6.05 -9.68
CA LEU A 108 3.56 4.80 -8.93
C LEU A 108 3.71 5.14 -7.46
N VAL A 109 3.00 4.42 -6.61
CA VAL A 109 3.20 4.47 -5.17
C VAL A 109 3.75 3.13 -4.70
N LEU A 110 5.01 3.15 -4.27
CA LEU A 110 5.73 2.00 -3.75
C LEU A 110 5.81 2.08 -2.22
N ARG A 111 5.71 0.95 -1.54
CA ARG A 111 5.80 0.88 -0.09
C ARG A 111 6.82 -0.16 0.35
N LYS A 112 7.57 0.15 1.41
CA LYS A 112 8.46 -0.82 2.04
C LYS A 112 8.42 -0.68 3.55
N ARG A 113 8.25 -1.79 4.25
CA ARG A 113 8.52 -1.84 5.70
C ARG A 113 10.02 -2.02 5.91
N VAL A 114 10.63 -1.14 6.70
CA VAL A 114 12.03 -1.26 7.13
C VAL A 114 12.08 -1.51 8.62
N CYS A 115 12.92 -2.45 9.04
CA CYS A 115 13.21 -2.67 10.45
C CYS A 115 14.41 -1.80 10.84
N VAL A 116 14.22 -0.93 11.83
CA VAL A 116 15.26 -0.06 12.37
C VAL A 116 15.46 -0.36 13.85
N ASN A 117 16.70 -0.18 14.31
CA ASN A 117 17.02 -0.18 15.72
C ASN A 117 17.53 1.21 16.06
N ILE A 118 17.00 1.79 17.14
CA ILE A 118 17.41 3.11 17.61
C ILE A 118 18.59 2.89 18.54
N TYR A 119 19.71 3.53 18.24
CA TYR A 119 20.92 3.43 19.05
C TYR A 119 21.35 4.82 19.49
N LYS A 120 21.91 4.91 20.69
CA LYS A 120 22.76 6.06 21.03
C LYS A 120 23.99 6.04 20.13
N LYS A 121 24.47 7.22 19.75
CA LYS A 121 25.73 7.39 19.01
C LYS A 121 26.82 6.56 19.70
N ALA A 122 27.33 5.56 18.99
CA ALA A 122 28.27 4.60 19.56
C ALA A 122 29.52 5.33 20.08
N SER A 123 29.94 5.00 21.30
CA SER A 123 31.18 5.53 21.86
C SER A 123 32.40 5.02 21.08
N LEU A 124 33.56 5.67 21.22
CA LEU A 124 34.79 5.23 20.54
C LEU A 124 35.16 3.78 20.89
N THR A 125 34.94 3.37 22.14
CA THR A 125 35.17 2.00 22.63
C THR A 125 34.19 0.99 22.03
N ASP A 126 32.92 1.36 21.85
CA ASP A 126 31.93 0.50 21.18
C ASP A 126 32.29 0.24 19.72
N ARG A 127 32.79 1.27 19.01
CA ARG A 127 33.25 1.15 17.62
C ARG A 127 34.45 0.22 17.49
N ILE A 128 35.38 0.28 18.45
CA ILE A 128 36.55 -0.62 18.50
C ILE A 128 36.10 -2.06 18.80
N ARG A 129 35.21 -2.26 19.77
CA ARG A 129 34.69 -3.60 20.13
C ARG A 129 33.95 -4.26 18.96
N LYS A 130 33.09 -3.52 18.25
CA LYS A 130 32.38 -4.05 17.07
C LYS A 130 33.33 -4.46 15.94
N ARG A 131 34.43 -3.73 15.75
CA ARG A 131 35.47 -4.07 14.77
C ARG A 131 36.21 -5.36 15.12
N ILE A 132 36.40 -5.65 16.42
CA ILE A 132 37.08 -6.87 16.89
C ILE A 132 36.14 -8.08 16.87
N VAL A 133 34.87 -7.89 17.23
CA VAL A 133 33.87 -8.98 17.34
C VAL A 133 33.28 -9.40 15.99
N GLY A 134 33.48 -8.63 14.92
CA GLY A 134 33.04 -9.01 13.58
C GLY A 134 31.51 -9.04 13.45
N SER A 135 30.83 -8.00 13.93
CA SER A 135 29.39 -7.84 13.70
C SER A 135 29.16 -7.24 12.31
N GLU A 136 28.74 -8.06 11.34
CA GLU A 136 28.19 -7.57 10.07
C GLU A 136 26.80 -6.98 10.34
N THR A 137 26.74 -5.68 10.59
CA THR A 137 25.48 -4.96 10.60
C THR A 137 25.08 -4.60 9.18
N LEU A 138 23.97 -5.18 8.70
CA LEU A 138 23.43 -4.84 7.41
C LEU A 138 22.77 -3.46 7.47
N HIS A 139 23.30 -2.52 6.67
CA HIS A 139 22.82 -1.13 6.62
C HIS A 139 21.97 -0.82 5.38
N ARG A 140 21.61 -1.86 4.62
CA ARG A 140 20.84 -1.73 3.39
C ARG A 140 19.72 -2.73 3.38
N THR A 141 18.58 -2.31 2.85
CA THR A 141 17.49 -3.21 2.54
C THR A 141 16.85 -2.78 1.22
N ALA A 142 16.41 -3.73 0.40
CA ALA A 142 15.78 -3.44 -0.90
C ALA A 142 14.57 -4.33 -1.16
N VAL A 143 13.66 -3.87 -2.00
CA VAL A 143 12.52 -4.64 -2.50
C VAL A 143 12.49 -4.40 -4.00
N TYR A 144 12.33 -5.47 -4.77
CA TYR A 144 12.08 -5.38 -6.20
C TYR A 144 10.58 -5.43 -6.44
N TYR A 145 10.11 -4.66 -7.41
CA TYR A 145 8.72 -4.67 -7.85
C TYR A 145 8.70 -5.11 -9.31
N ASP A 146 7.79 -6.03 -9.63
CA ASP A 146 7.47 -6.33 -11.02
C ASP A 146 6.37 -5.38 -11.46
N VAL A 147 6.68 -4.49 -12.39
CA VAL A 147 5.71 -3.53 -12.94
C VAL A 147 5.17 -4.08 -14.25
N VAL A 148 3.87 -4.33 -14.28
CA VAL A 148 3.19 -4.98 -15.40
C VAL A 148 2.19 -4.01 -16.02
N ALA A 149 2.30 -3.84 -17.33
CA ALA A 149 1.44 -2.94 -18.09
C ALA A 149 -0.05 -3.27 -18.00
N HIS A 150 -0.41 -4.54 -18.20
CA HIS A 150 -1.80 -4.96 -18.38
C HIS A 150 -2.27 -5.81 -17.20
N LEU A 151 -3.57 -5.77 -16.92
CA LEU A 151 -4.19 -6.72 -16.02
C LEU A 151 -4.18 -8.15 -16.62
N PRO A 152 -4.03 -9.20 -15.80
CA PRO A 152 -4.13 -10.58 -16.28
C PRO A 152 -5.53 -10.83 -16.85
N LYS A 153 -5.66 -11.52 -17.98
CA LYS A 153 -6.99 -11.78 -18.60
C LYS A 153 -8.02 -12.39 -17.64
N SER A 154 -7.57 -13.18 -16.67
CA SER A 154 -8.42 -13.78 -15.63
C SER A 154 -9.03 -12.77 -14.65
N SER A 155 -8.56 -11.52 -14.59
CA SER A 155 -9.18 -10.48 -13.75
C SER A 155 -10.54 -10.06 -14.29
N HIS A 156 -10.72 -10.04 -15.61
CA HIS A 156 -12.01 -9.72 -16.24
C HIS A 156 -13.09 -10.75 -15.87
N ASP A 157 -12.75 -12.04 -15.84
CA ASP A 157 -13.67 -13.10 -15.41
C ASP A 157 -14.15 -12.94 -13.96
N MET A 158 -13.32 -12.34 -13.09
CA MET A 158 -13.71 -12.08 -11.69
C MET A 158 -14.67 -10.90 -11.55
N GLU A 159 -14.51 -9.88 -12.40
CA GLU A 159 -15.38 -8.70 -12.42
C GLU A 159 -16.79 -9.01 -12.93
N GLU A 160 -16.91 -9.86 -13.96
CA GLU A 160 -18.21 -10.35 -14.41
C GLU A 160 -18.95 -11.09 -13.28
N ARG A 161 -18.24 -11.93 -12.52
CA ARG A 161 -18.82 -12.67 -11.39
C ARG A 161 -19.23 -11.76 -10.23
N SER A 162 -18.44 -10.72 -9.92
CA SER A 162 -18.79 -9.78 -8.84
C SER A 162 -19.99 -8.92 -9.22
N SER A 163 -20.08 -8.46 -10.49
CA SER A 163 -21.23 -7.75 -11.03
C SER A 163 -22.49 -8.63 -11.02
N LEU A 164 -22.39 -9.89 -11.47
CA LEU A 164 -23.48 -10.86 -11.40
C LEU A 164 -23.93 -11.14 -9.96
N ALA A 165 -22.99 -11.30 -9.02
CA ALA A 165 -23.29 -11.48 -7.61
C ALA A 165 -24.00 -10.26 -7.01
N LEU A 166 -23.58 -9.04 -7.38
CA LEU A 166 -24.23 -7.81 -6.96
C LEU A 166 -25.66 -7.70 -7.50
N MET A 167 -25.88 -8.05 -8.78
CA MET A 167 -27.23 -8.09 -9.37
C MET A 167 -28.12 -9.13 -8.70
N ALA A 168 -27.59 -10.33 -8.42
CA ALA A 168 -28.32 -11.39 -7.72
C ALA A 168 -28.69 -10.98 -6.28
N ALA A 169 -27.76 -10.35 -5.54
CA ALA A 169 -28.02 -9.85 -4.19
C ALA A 169 -29.04 -8.70 -4.16
N ARG A 170 -29.05 -7.83 -5.19
CA ARG A 170 -30.10 -6.81 -5.33
C ARG A 170 -31.47 -7.44 -5.61
N HIS A 171 -31.52 -8.50 -6.40
CA HIS A 171 -32.77 -9.20 -6.69
C HIS A 171 -33.36 -9.88 -5.44
N THR A 172 -32.53 -10.38 -4.52
CA THR A 172 -33.03 -10.93 -3.24
C THR A 172 -33.63 -9.88 -2.32
N THR A 173 -33.18 -8.62 -2.38
CA THR A 173 -33.73 -7.53 -1.55
C THR A 173 -35.04 -6.95 -2.09
N SER A 174 -35.30 -7.06 -3.40
CA SER A 174 -36.55 -6.57 -4.01
C SER A 174 -37.72 -7.56 -3.92
N SER A 175 -37.44 -8.84 -3.69
CA SER A 175 -38.47 -9.89 -3.64
C SER A 175 -39.05 -10.16 -2.25
N GLU A 176 -38.53 -9.52 -1.20
CA GLU A 176 -39.06 -9.68 0.18
C GLU A 176 -40.21 -8.70 0.50
N ASP A 177 -40.45 -7.68 -0.33
CA ASP A 177 -41.49 -6.66 -0.08
C ASP A 177 -42.85 -6.93 -0.77
N GLU A 178 -42.98 -7.97 -1.61
CA GLU A 178 -44.23 -8.26 -2.36
C GLU A 178 -45.14 -9.37 -1.77
N GLN A 179 -44.89 -9.86 -0.55
CA GLN A 179 -45.78 -10.83 0.14
C GLN A 179 -46.50 -10.26 1.37
N THR A 180 -47.17 -9.11 1.26
CA THR A 180 -48.12 -8.65 2.31
C THR A 180 -49.41 -7.98 1.79
N ILE A 181 -49.89 -8.33 0.59
CA ILE A 181 -51.23 -7.88 0.17
C ILE A 181 -52.03 -9.08 -0.36
N GLY A 182 -52.85 -9.65 0.52
CA GLY A 182 -53.87 -10.60 0.09
C GLY A 182 -54.41 -11.55 1.16
N ASN A 183 -55.08 -11.02 2.20
CA ASN A 183 -56.23 -11.72 2.79
C ASN A 183 -57.04 -10.82 3.77
N GLU A 184 -57.95 -9.99 3.25
CA GLU A 184 -59.09 -9.51 4.06
C GLU A 184 -60.37 -10.16 3.54
N GLY A 185 -60.90 -11.10 4.33
CA GLY A 185 -62.08 -11.88 3.98
C GLY A 185 -62.76 -12.48 5.20
N GLY A 186 -63.52 -11.66 5.92
CA GLY A 186 -64.74 -12.07 6.61
C GLY A 186 -64.62 -12.51 8.07
N ARG A 187 -65.28 -11.75 8.98
CA ARG A 187 -66.13 -12.31 10.03
C ARG A 187 -67.04 -11.25 10.63
N HIS A 188 -68.33 -11.37 10.32
CA HIS A 188 -69.41 -10.78 11.09
C HIS A 188 -69.43 -11.37 12.50
N SER A 189 -69.69 -10.55 13.51
CA SER A 189 -70.18 -11.02 14.81
C SER A 189 -71.20 -10.04 15.37
N ASN A 190 -72.47 -10.45 15.28
CA ASN A 190 -73.56 -9.97 16.12
C ASN A 190 -73.57 -10.84 17.39
N ARG A 191 -73.51 -10.24 18.58
CA ARG A 191 -74.57 -10.39 19.61
C ARG A 191 -74.29 -9.59 20.89
N GLN A 192 -75.34 -8.92 21.31
CA GLN A 192 -75.62 -8.53 22.70
C GLN A 192 -75.85 -9.76 23.59
N LEU A 193 -75.41 -9.59 24.85
CA LEU A 193 -75.63 -10.37 26.09
C LEU A 193 -75.01 -11.77 26.15
#